data_AF-A0A2V6XF24-F1
#
_entry.id   AF-A0A2V6XF24-F1
#
_cell.length_a   1.000
_cell.length_b   1.000
_cell.length_c   1.000
_cell.angle_alpha   90.00
_cell.angle_beta   90.00
_cell.angle_gamma   90.00
#
_symmetry.space_group_name_H-M   'P 1'
#
loop_
_entity.id
_entity.type
_entity.pdbx_description
1 polymer ?
#
loop_
_entity_poly.entity_id
_entity_poly.type
_entity_poly.pdbx_seq_one_letter_code
_entity_poly.pdbx_strand_id
1 'polypeptide(L)'
;MTIGIPSTFDGEVLHAVTIGWPDQVASEASLANLGMTVGGIGIAADFVMASALAVLGVESSGSSIIANLWINGTPIQVTGDPNQTIAIPGGQVVINEQTAFPGGTTVNALRATVFGVADVVIASATAGIQ
;
A
#
# COMPACT_ATOMS: atom_id res chain seq x y z
N MET A 1 -10.82 -23.40 23.62
CA MET A 1 -10.99 -23.38 22.16
C MET A 1 -11.16 -21.92 21.78
N THR A 2 -10.07 -21.22 21.49
CA THR A 2 -10.11 -19.80 21.13
C THR A 2 -10.27 -19.73 19.62
N ILE A 3 -11.44 -19.32 19.16
CA ILE A 3 -11.66 -18.98 17.75
C ILE A 3 -10.89 -17.67 17.53
N GLY A 4 -9.68 -17.78 17.00
CA GLY A 4 -8.89 -16.63 16.60
C GLY A 4 -9.58 -15.94 15.44
N ILE A 5 -10.03 -14.70 15.65
CA ILE A 5 -10.47 -13.79 14.58
C ILE A 5 -9.39 -13.79 13.47
N PRO A 6 -9.70 -14.22 12.23
CA PRO A 6 -8.70 -14.45 11.18
C PRO A 6 -7.89 -13.22 10.76
N SER A 7 -8.42 -12.03 11.07
CA SER A 7 -7.74 -10.76 10.93
C SER A 7 -8.48 -9.73 11.78
N THR A 8 -7.74 -8.92 12.53
CA THR A 8 -8.27 -7.68 13.10
C THR A 8 -7.66 -6.56 12.27
N PHE A 9 -8.49 -5.61 11.83
CA PHE A 9 -8.05 -4.41 11.13
C PHE A 9 -8.58 -3.23 11.94
N ASP A 10 -7.66 -2.34 12.29
CA ASP A 10 -7.92 -1.06 12.92
C ASP A 10 -7.25 0.02 12.08
N GLY A 11 -7.97 1.11 11.88
CA GLY A 11 -7.58 2.20 11.00
C GLY A 11 -8.47 3.40 11.29
N GLU A 12 -7.87 4.52 11.68
CA GLU A 12 -8.62 5.61 12.29
C GLU A 12 -9.15 6.64 11.27
N VAL A 13 -8.36 6.97 10.25
CA VAL A 13 -8.75 7.98 9.24
C VAL A 13 -8.38 7.49 7.86
N LEU A 14 -9.39 7.19 7.06
CA LEU A 14 -9.26 6.83 5.65
C LEU A 14 -9.54 8.05 4.78
N HIS A 15 -8.64 8.32 3.84
CA HIS A 15 -8.84 9.32 2.79
C HIS A 15 -8.45 8.73 1.44
N ALA A 16 -9.26 8.98 0.42
CA ALA A 16 -8.93 8.63 -0.95
C ALA A 16 -9.53 9.68 -1.89
N VAL A 17 -8.74 10.11 -2.87
CA VAL A 17 -9.14 11.12 -3.85
C VAL A 17 -8.52 10.80 -5.19
N THR A 18 -9.28 11.05 -6.26
CA THR A 18 -8.76 11.06 -7.62
C THR A 18 -9.26 12.32 -8.30
N ILE A 19 -8.35 13.03 -8.97
CA ILE A 19 -8.63 14.25 -9.70
C ILE A 19 -8.16 14.06 -11.14
N GLY A 20 -9.07 14.27 -12.08
CA GLY A 20 -8.78 14.24 -13.51
C GLY A 20 -8.85 15.65 -14.11
N TRP A 21 -7.86 15.96 -14.93
CA TRP A 21 -7.78 17.12 -15.81
C TRP A 21 -7.70 16.66 -17.27
N PRO A 22 -7.84 17.57 -18.25
CA PRO A 22 -7.72 17.21 -19.66
C PRO A 22 -6.36 16.58 -20.04
N ASP A 23 -5.30 16.87 -19.29
CA ASP A 23 -3.92 16.48 -19.57
C ASP A 23 -3.25 15.67 -18.46
N GLN A 24 -3.91 15.44 -17.31
CA GLN A 24 -3.35 14.68 -16.21
C GLN A 24 -4.40 14.05 -15.31
N VAL A 25 -4.05 12.95 -14.64
CA VAL A 25 -4.83 12.32 -13.58
C VAL A 25 -3.92 12.11 -12.38
N ALA A 26 -4.35 12.57 -11.21
CA ALA A 26 -3.67 12.32 -9.94
C ALA A 26 -4.61 11.53 -9.02
N SER A 27 -4.06 10.56 -8.29
CA SER A 27 -4.79 9.76 -7.32
C SER A 27 -3.97 9.61 -6.04
N GLU A 28 -4.63 9.70 -4.90
CA GLU A 28 -4.03 9.53 -3.59
C GLU A 28 -4.95 8.70 -2.69
N ALA A 29 -4.35 7.85 -1.87
CA ALA A 29 -5.05 7.13 -0.81
C ALA A 29 -4.18 7.11 0.43
N SER A 30 -4.73 7.45 1.58
CA SER A 30 -4.03 7.44 2.86
C SER A 30 -4.86 6.84 4.00
N LEU A 31 -4.15 6.23 4.95
CA LEU A 31 -4.70 5.73 6.19
C LEU A 31 -3.81 6.15 7.36
N ALA A 32 -4.41 6.71 8.40
CA ALA A 32 -3.75 6.95 9.68
C ALA A 32 -3.96 5.77 10.65
N ASN A 33 -2.93 5.51 11.46
CA ASN A 33 -2.93 4.49 12.52
C ASN A 33 -3.36 3.11 12.02
N LEU A 34 -2.61 2.57 11.06
CA LEU A 34 -2.78 1.20 10.61
C LEU A 34 -2.39 0.24 11.74
N GLY A 35 -3.31 -0.61 12.15
CA GLY A 35 -3.04 -1.77 12.98
C GLY A 35 -3.79 -2.96 12.43
N MET A 36 -3.09 -3.96 11.90
CA MET A 36 -3.75 -5.15 11.37
C MET A 36 -3.02 -6.45 11.69
N THR A 37 -3.74 -7.57 11.59
CA THR A 37 -3.15 -8.91 11.61
C THR A 37 -3.58 -9.69 10.39
N VAL A 38 -2.62 -10.26 9.65
CA VAL A 38 -2.86 -11.07 8.46
C VAL A 38 -2.09 -12.38 8.56
N GLY A 39 -2.80 -13.52 8.54
CA GLY A 39 -2.17 -14.83 8.67
C GLY A 39 -1.34 -15.00 9.95
N GLY A 40 -1.74 -14.34 11.04
CA GLY A 40 -1.00 -14.32 12.30
C GLY A 40 0.19 -13.34 12.35
N ILE A 41 0.44 -12.60 11.27
CA ILE A 41 1.47 -11.56 11.20
C ILE A 41 0.84 -10.21 11.51
N GLY A 42 1.29 -9.57 12.59
CA GLY A 42 0.92 -8.19 12.92
C GLY A 42 1.64 -7.19 12.02
N ILE A 43 0.91 -6.23 11.45
CA ILE A 43 1.44 -5.12 10.65
C ILE A 43 0.88 -3.83 11.23
N ALA A 44 1.75 -2.88 11.56
CA ALA A 44 1.34 -1.58 12.09
C ALA A 44 2.14 -0.44 11.48
N ALA A 45 1.52 0.72 11.30
CA ALA A 45 2.16 1.94 10.85
C ALA A 45 1.35 3.16 11.31
N ASP A 46 2.02 4.26 11.65
CA ASP A 46 1.33 5.48 12.11
C ASP A 46 0.61 6.18 10.95
N PHE A 47 1.17 6.07 9.75
CA PHE A 47 0.60 6.64 8.54
C PHE A 47 1.06 5.83 7.32
N VAL A 48 0.14 5.59 6.39
CA VAL A 48 0.42 5.01 5.09
C VAL A 48 -0.29 5.81 4.01
N MET A 49 0.41 6.12 2.92
CA MET A 49 -0.15 6.83 1.78
C MET A 49 0.46 6.33 0.48
N ALA A 50 -0.36 6.22 -0.55
CA ALA A 50 0.06 6.01 -1.93
C ALA A 50 -0.39 7.21 -2.77
N SER A 51 0.45 7.60 -3.73
CA SER A 51 0.16 8.63 -4.73
C SER A 51 0.54 8.11 -6.12
N ALA A 52 -0.33 8.32 -7.09
CA ALA A 52 -0.13 7.97 -8.48
C ALA A 52 -0.46 9.18 -9.36
N LEU A 53 0.36 9.41 -10.39
CA LEU A 53 0.23 10.52 -11.33
C LEU A 53 0.44 10.01 -12.76
N ALA A 54 -0.51 10.30 -13.63
CA ALA A 54 -0.42 10.08 -15.07
C ALA A 54 -0.57 11.43 -15.79
N VAL A 55 0.34 11.74 -16.71
CA VAL A 55 0.34 12.99 -17.49
C VAL A 55 0.40 12.63 -18.97
N LEU A 56 -0.40 13.30 -19.80
CA LEU A 56 -0.49 13.01 -21.22
C LEU A 56 0.87 13.21 -21.90
N GLY A 57 1.35 12.16 -22.58
CA GLY A 57 2.63 12.18 -23.30
C GLY A 57 3.88 12.09 -22.41
N VAL A 58 3.72 11.81 -21.11
CA VAL A 58 4.80 11.59 -20.15
C VAL A 58 4.62 10.24 -19.48
N GLU A 59 5.72 9.58 -19.11
CA GLU A 59 5.67 8.37 -18.29
C GLU A 59 4.96 8.65 -16.95
N SER A 60 4.04 7.77 -16.57
CA SER A 60 3.36 7.86 -15.28
C SER A 60 4.33 7.68 -14.12
N SER A 61 4.06 8.31 -12.98
CA SER A 61 4.89 8.25 -11.78
C SER A 61 4.07 7.89 -10.55
N GLY A 62 4.74 7.30 -9.55
CA GLY A 62 4.12 6.82 -8.34
C GLY A 62 5.04 6.99 -7.13
N SER A 63 4.46 7.14 -5.95
CA SER A 63 5.21 7.21 -4.70
C SER A 63 4.36 6.74 -3.51
N SER A 64 5.02 6.37 -2.42
CA SER A 64 4.36 6.09 -1.15
C SER A 64 5.08 6.76 0.01
N ILE A 65 4.32 7.08 1.06
CA ILE A 65 4.82 7.58 2.33
C ILE A 65 4.33 6.65 3.43
N ILE A 66 5.25 6.10 4.21
CA ILE A 66 4.94 5.19 5.31
C ILE A 66 5.75 5.60 6.53
N ALA A 67 5.06 5.91 7.62
CA ALA A 67 5.66 6.33 8.88
C ALA A 67 5.64 5.19 9.89
N ASN A 68 6.78 4.94 10.53
CA ASN A 68 6.94 4.01 11.64
C ASN A 68 6.34 2.61 11.35
N LEU A 69 6.76 1.97 10.25
CA LEU A 69 6.31 0.62 9.91
C LEU A 69 6.90 -0.43 10.85
N TRP A 70 6.02 -1.27 11.40
CA TRP A 70 6.37 -2.44 12.19
C TRP A 70 5.73 -3.68 11.59
N ILE A 71 6.52 -4.75 11.47
CA ILE A 71 6.03 -6.07 11.08
C ILE A 71 6.45 -7.06 12.16
N ASN A 72 5.45 -7.72 12.75
CA ASN A 72 5.62 -8.71 13.82
C ASN A 72 6.52 -8.22 14.98
N GLY A 73 6.32 -6.97 15.40
CA GLY A 73 7.11 -6.34 16.47
C GLY A 73 8.52 -5.89 16.07
N THR A 74 8.91 -6.03 14.80
CA THR A 74 10.21 -5.57 14.28
C THR A 74 10.02 -4.29 13.46
N PRO A 75 10.79 -3.21 13.71
CA PRO A 75 10.71 -2.00 12.92
C PRO A 75 11.33 -2.24 11.54
N ILE A 76 10.64 -1.78 10.50
CA ILE A 76 11.09 -1.91 9.11
C ILE A 76 11.58 -0.55 8.60
N GLN A 77 12.77 -0.53 8.03
CA GLN A 77 13.28 0.64 7.35
C GLN A 77 12.65 0.73 5.95
N VAL A 78 11.87 1.79 5.70
CA VAL A 78 11.28 2.08 4.39
C VAL A 78 12.32 2.84 3.58
N THR A 79 12.78 2.29 2.45
CA THR A 79 13.83 2.92 1.64
C THR A 79 13.31 4.00 0.72
N GLY A 80 12.01 3.94 0.38
CA GLY A 80 11.38 4.79 -0.62
C GLY A 80 11.52 4.25 -2.06
N ASP A 81 12.34 3.22 -2.26
CA ASP A 81 12.44 2.54 -3.56
C ASP A 81 11.11 1.85 -3.92
N PRO A 82 10.73 1.81 -5.20
CA PRO A 82 9.56 1.04 -5.62
C PRO A 82 9.77 -0.46 -5.40
N ASN A 83 8.71 -1.14 -4.97
CA ASN A 83 8.63 -2.59 -4.81
C ASN A 83 9.61 -3.18 -3.77
N GLN A 84 9.91 -2.44 -2.70
CA GLN A 84 10.72 -2.95 -1.59
C GLN A 84 10.02 -4.15 -0.93
N THR A 85 10.66 -5.32 -0.92
CA THR A 85 10.03 -6.56 -0.44
C THR A 85 10.62 -7.00 0.91
N ILE A 86 9.74 -7.32 1.85
CA ILE A 86 10.07 -7.88 3.17
C ILE A 86 9.50 -9.29 3.27
N ALA A 87 10.35 -10.28 3.53
CA ALA A 87 9.92 -11.65 3.76
C ALA A 87 9.25 -11.78 5.14
N ILE A 88 8.13 -12.51 5.19
CA ILE A 88 7.44 -12.88 6.43
C ILE A 88 7.20 -14.39 6.45
N PRO A 89 6.96 -15.02 7.62
CA PRO A 89 6.60 -16.43 7.68
C PRO A 89 5.39 -16.74 6.79
N GLY A 90 5.58 -17.61 5.80
CA GLY A 90 4.51 -18.03 4.89
C GLY A 90 4.10 -16.98 3.84
N GLY A 91 4.90 -15.92 3.62
CA GLY A 91 4.47 -14.84 2.73
C GLY A 91 5.50 -13.73 2.50
N GLN A 92 4.99 -12.59 2.03
CA GLN A 92 5.76 -11.36 1.85
C GLN A 92 4.92 -10.13 2.12
N VAL A 93 5.58 -9.03 2.45
CA VAL A 93 5.02 -7.68 2.40
C VAL A 93 5.80 -6.88 1.37
N VAL A 94 5.10 -6.33 0.39
CA VAL A 94 5.65 -5.40 -0.61
C VAL A 94 5.29 -3.99 -0.17
N ILE A 95 6.31 -3.17 -0.02
CA ILE A 95 6.25 -1.76 0.35
C ILE A 95 6.45 -0.94 -0.93
N ASN A 96 5.65 0.12 -1.08
CA ASN A 96 5.68 0.97 -2.27
C ASN A 96 5.53 0.13 -3.56
N GLU A 97 4.55 -0.78 -3.59
CA GLU A 97 4.33 -1.61 -4.76
C GLU A 97 3.84 -0.72 -5.91
N GLN A 98 4.57 -0.68 -7.01
CA GLN A 98 4.23 0.12 -8.18
C GLN A 98 4.11 -0.79 -9.40
N THR A 99 2.99 -0.70 -10.10
CA THR A 99 2.73 -1.43 -11.35
C THR A 99 2.32 -0.44 -12.43
N ALA A 100 3.24 -0.20 -13.37
CA ALA A 100 2.99 0.62 -14.54
C ALA A 100 2.18 -0.14 -15.60
N PHE A 101 1.37 0.59 -16.36
CA PHE A 101 0.62 0.11 -17.52
C PHE A 101 0.54 1.22 -18.58
N PRO A 102 0.15 0.92 -19.83
CA PRO A 102 0.07 1.95 -20.87
C PRO A 102 -0.84 3.11 -20.45
N GLY A 103 -0.26 4.31 -20.36
CA GLY A 103 -0.97 5.53 -19.97
C GLY A 103 -1.18 5.72 -18.46
N GLY A 104 -0.61 4.88 -17.59
CA GLY A 104 -0.85 5.01 -16.15
C GLY A 104 -0.06 4.10 -15.22
N THR A 105 -0.33 4.23 -13.93
CA THR A 105 0.30 3.42 -12.87
C THR A 105 -0.65 3.20 -11.70
N THR A 106 -0.50 2.04 -11.05
CA THR A 106 -1.09 1.74 -9.75
C THR A 106 0.01 1.68 -8.72
N VAL A 107 -0.21 2.37 -7.59
CA VAL A 107 0.67 2.36 -6.42
C VAL A 107 -0.11 1.83 -5.22
N ASN A 108 0.43 0.83 -4.56
CA ASN A 108 -0.03 0.37 -3.26
C ASN A 108 1.05 0.70 -2.22
N ALA A 109 0.68 1.38 -1.15
CA ALA A 109 1.64 1.69 -0.10
C ALA A 109 2.14 0.38 0.54
N LEU A 110 1.23 -0.54 0.84
CA LEU A 110 1.55 -1.89 1.33
C LEU A 110 0.69 -2.94 0.64
N ARG A 111 1.29 -4.06 0.23
CA ARG A 111 0.60 -5.32 -0.06
C ARG A 111 1.17 -6.42 0.83
N ALA A 112 0.35 -7.00 1.68
CA ALA A 112 0.72 -8.14 2.52
C ALA A 112 0.06 -9.41 1.98
N THR A 113 0.89 -10.35 1.54
CA THR A 113 0.45 -11.63 0.99
C THR A 113 0.95 -12.76 1.88
N VAL A 114 0.02 -13.54 2.45
CA VAL A 114 0.31 -14.79 3.15
C VAL A 114 -0.24 -15.92 2.28
N PHE A 115 0.65 -16.75 1.75
CA PHE A 115 0.32 -17.70 0.70
C PHE A 115 -0.72 -18.72 1.16
N GLY A 116 -1.80 -18.83 0.39
CA GLY A 116 -2.93 -19.71 0.70
C GLY A 116 -3.83 -19.22 1.84
N VAL A 117 -3.58 -18.03 2.39
CA VAL A 117 -4.33 -17.48 3.53
C VAL A 117 -4.99 -16.15 3.17
N ALA A 118 -4.21 -15.15 2.74
CA ALA A 118 -4.71 -13.80 2.49
C ALA A 118 -3.82 -12.99 1.55
N ASP A 119 -4.42 -12.05 0.83
CA ASP A 119 -3.74 -10.96 0.12
C ASP A 119 -4.45 -9.65 0.49
N VAL A 120 -3.75 -8.73 1.14
CA VAL A 120 -4.31 -7.48 1.65
C VAL A 120 -3.52 -6.30 1.10
N VAL A 121 -4.24 -5.37 0.47
CA VAL A 121 -3.69 -4.12 -0.06
C VAL A 121 -4.14 -2.96 0.82
N ILE A 122 -3.21 -2.09 1.20
CA ILE A 122 -3.44 -0.91 2.03
C ILE A 122 -2.95 0.33 1.30
N ALA A 123 -3.82 1.34 1.25
CA ALA A 123 -3.63 2.59 0.52
C ALA A 123 -3.26 2.35 -0.96
N SER A 124 -4.26 2.24 -1.82
CA SER A 124 -4.10 2.04 -3.26
C SER A 124 -4.51 3.29 -4.02
N ALA A 125 -3.61 3.80 -4.85
CA ALA A 125 -3.84 4.92 -5.76
C ALA A 125 -3.64 4.45 -7.20
N THR A 126 -4.51 4.84 -8.12
CA THR A 126 -4.38 4.51 -9.54
C THR A 126 -4.67 5.74 -10.38
N ALA A 127 -3.74 6.07 -11.27
CA ALA A 127 -3.87 7.14 -12.23
C ALA A 127 -3.66 6.59 -13.64
N GLY A 128 -4.52 6.99 -14.57
CA GLY A 128 -4.43 6.62 -15.98
C GLY A 128 -5.07 7.66 -16.88
N ILE A 129 -4.44 7.93 -18.02
CA ILE A 129 -4.89 8.87 -19.04
C ILE A 129 -4.66 8.30 -20.43
N GLN A 130 -5.56 8.58 -21.37
CA GLN A 130 -5.54 8.08 -22.75
C GLN A 130 -5.89 9.19 -23.75
#